data_AF-A0A7W2YZB5-F1
#
_entry.id   AF-A0A7W2YZB5-F1
#
_cell.length_a   1.000
_cell.length_b   1.000
_cell.length_c   1.000
_cell.angle_alpha   90.00
_cell.angle_beta   90.00
_cell.angle_gamma   90.00
#
_symmetry.space_group_name_H-M   'P 1'
#
loop_
_entity.id
_entity.type
_entity.pdbx_description
1 polymer ?
#
loop_
_entity_poly.entity_id
_entity_poly.type
_entity_poly.pdbx_seq_one_letter_code
_entity_poly.pdbx_strand_id
1 'polypeptide(L)'
;MHSLPPALDLSVRDDELTPDQLSRRSMLRRAGLLGAGLGAVTVLDGGTAQAVAANGAATPGSRHGGGYLWLAGDHHIHTQYSNDGKYRVIDQVRQGARHGLDWMVITDHGNVTHARIGVEKVNPDIREARETHRDALVFQGLEWNIPGAEHGTVFVHPGRDEVAVLKEFENSFDGSVKNAGDSTPRNEALAIAGLDFLSDAVRRRRVRAALMLANHPARKGLDSPHEIRGWRDAQPHIAVGMEGAPGHQAAGIPAAAHGPGGARGLYENAPGPQSFAAYPAESYRTWGGFDWMTATVGGLWDSLLSEGKPWWITANSDSHNVYADTAARGPGSDYETNGRQNDPVYGGGLDLAENDYWPGQYSRTHVGAEDFSYAAVMDGIRAGRVWVDHGGLISGLDARLSGGGSGGSGGRGRAVTLGGTLHVERGTRVRLDVDIALANGPNWAGFVPKLARVDVIQGEVTGVADDRDTFAAPRTRVVKSYQIGGATDTHTVRLSYDLGPVDRPLYVRLRGTDGNRVAVGARGAAVDPHGPAMDVPGDADPWRDLWFYANPMWVLPS
;
A
#
# COMPACT_ATOMS: atom_id res chain seq x y z
N MET A 1 20.48 2.95 -17.48
CA MET A 1 19.17 2.50 -18.00
C MET A 1 19.09 1.01 -17.74
N HIS A 2 18.39 0.59 -16.70
CA HIS A 2 18.01 -0.82 -16.57
C HIS A 2 16.87 -1.05 -17.57
N SER A 3 17.00 -2.08 -18.41
CA SER A 3 15.92 -2.51 -19.31
C SER A 3 14.71 -2.93 -18.47
N LEU A 4 13.49 -2.60 -18.91
CA LEU A 4 12.28 -3.11 -18.28
C LEU A 4 12.33 -4.65 -18.23
N PRO A 5 11.80 -5.29 -17.17
CA PRO A 5 11.63 -6.74 -17.18
C PRO A 5 10.86 -7.19 -18.43
N PRO A 6 11.14 -8.37 -19.01
CA PRO A 6 10.49 -8.82 -20.25
C PRO A 6 8.96 -8.75 -20.20
N ALA A 7 8.34 -9.09 -19.06
CA ALA A 7 6.89 -8.99 -18.88
C ALA A 7 6.34 -7.55 -19.01
N LEU A 8 7.15 -6.54 -18.68
CA LEU A 8 6.85 -5.11 -18.73
C LEU A 8 7.32 -4.43 -20.03
N ASP A 9 8.25 -5.06 -20.77
CA ASP A 9 8.80 -4.52 -22.00
C ASP A 9 7.98 -4.93 -23.23
N LEU A 10 7.22 -4.00 -23.81
CA LEU A 10 6.41 -4.27 -25.00
C LEU A 10 7.21 -4.60 -26.27
N SER A 11 8.53 -4.39 -26.28
CA SER A 11 9.39 -4.77 -27.41
C SER A 11 9.72 -6.26 -27.46
N VAL A 12 9.68 -6.97 -26.32
CA VAL A 12 9.87 -8.42 -26.26
C VAL A 12 8.59 -9.10 -26.75
N ARG A 13 8.66 -10.11 -27.63
CA ARG A 13 7.45 -10.80 -28.12
C ARG A 13 6.88 -11.78 -27.09
N ASP A 14 5.58 -12.08 -27.20
CA ASP A 14 4.90 -12.98 -26.24
C ASP A 14 5.45 -14.41 -26.27
N ASP A 15 5.94 -14.88 -27.42
CA ASP A 15 6.56 -16.21 -27.59
C ASP A 15 8.00 -16.30 -27.05
N GLU A 16 8.60 -15.14 -26.71
CA GLU A 16 9.92 -15.05 -26.06
C GLU A 16 9.81 -15.02 -24.52
N LEU A 17 8.59 -14.93 -23.98
CA LEU A 17 8.34 -14.89 -22.55
C LEU A 17 8.24 -16.28 -21.94
N THR A 18 8.73 -16.43 -20.70
CA THR A 18 8.37 -17.59 -19.89
C THR A 18 6.87 -17.61 -19.61
N PRO A 19 6.26 -18.77 -19.29
CA PRO A 19 4.83 -18.84 -18.95
C PRO A 19 4.40 -17.84 -17.86
N ASP A 20 5.24 -17.65 -16.85
CA ASP A 20 4.99 -16.70 -15.75
C ASP A 20 5.05 -15.25 -16.25
N GLN A 21 6.05 -14.91 -17.07
CA GLN A 21 6.17 -13.58 -17.67
C GLN A 21 5.01 -13.28 -18.62
N LEU A 22 4.56 -14.26 -19.40
CA LEU A 22 3.43 -14.12 -20.32
C LEU A 22 2.11 -13.94 -19.57
N SER A 23 1.91 -14.71 -18.49
CA SER A 23 0.76 -14.56 -17.59
C SER A 23 0.72 -13.16 -16.99
N ARG A 24 1.88 -12.69 -16.50
CA ARG A 24 2.06 -11.34 -15.94
C ARG A 24 1.82 -10.24 -16.96
N ARG A 25 2.43 -10.32 -18.15
CA ARG A 25 2.17 -9.36 -19.24
C ARG A 25 0.70 -9.33 -19.62
N SER A 26 0.06 -10.50 -19.70
CA SER A 26 -1.37 -10.58 -20.02
C SER A 26 -2.21 -9.88 -18.94
N MET A 27 -1.85 -10.02 -17.66
CA MET A 27 -2.48 -9.29 -16.56
C MET A 27 -2.27 -7.77 -16.69
N LEU A 28 -1.04 -7.33 -16.95
CA LEU A 28 -0.69 -5.92 -17.09
C LEU A 28 -1.32 -5.26 -18.34
N ARG A 29 -1.41 -5.97 -19.47
CA ARG A 29 -2.12 -5.52 -20.68
C ARG A 29 -3.61 -5.36 -20.40
N ARG A 30 -4.21 -6.33 -19.70
CA ARG A 30 -5.61 -6.27 -19.27
C ARG A 30 -5.86 -5.12 -18.29
N ALA A 31 -4.86 -4.70 -17.52
CA ALA A 31 -4.94 -3.60 -16.53
C ALA A 31 -4.79 -2.20 -17.14
N GLY A 32 -4.51 -2.09 -18.45
CA GLY A 32 -4.17 -0.81 -19.08
C GLY A 32 -2.79 -0.26 -18.68
N LEU A 33 -2.05 -0.97 -17.82
CA LEU A 33 -0.76 -0.55 -17.26
C LEU A 33 0.41 -0.68 -18.25
N LEU A 34 0.22 -1.40 -19.35
CA LEU A 34 1.14 -1.42 -20.49
C LEU A 34 0.69 -0.52 -21.66
N GLY A 35 -0.46 0.17 -21.54
CA GLY A 35 -1.06 0.93 -22.65
C GLY A 35 -0.80 2.43 -22.65
N ALA A 36 -0.29 3.00 -21.54
CA ALA A 36 -0.01 4.43 -21.43
C ALA A 36 1.39 4.79 -21.95
N GLY A 37 1.60 4.58 -23.26
CA GLY A 37 2.75 5.06 -23.99
C GLY A 37 3.97 4.16 -23.95
N LEU A 38 4.18 3.41 -25.04
CA LEU A 38 5.47 3.11 -25.67
C LEU A 38 5.16 2.21 -26.89
N GLY A 39 5.10 2.81 -28.08
CA GLY A 39 4.83 2.13 -29.34
C GLY A 39 6.10 1.73 -30.09
N ALA A 40 6.27 0.41 -30.20
CA ALA A 40 7.04 -0.44 -31.13
C ALA A 40 7.98 0.18 -32.19
N VAL A 41 9.18 -0.41 -32.27
CA VAL A 41 10.03 -0.43 -33.47
C VAL A 41 9.55 -1.54 -34.41
N THR A 42 9.32 -1.16 -35.67
CA THR A 42 8.96 -2.02 -36.80
C THR A 42 10.10 -2.92 -37.26
N VAL A 43 9.84 -4.21 -37.51
CA VAL A 43 10.49 -4.97 -38.59
C VAL A 43 9.46 -5.87 -39.27
N LEU A 44 9.47 -5.83 -40.61
CA LEU A 44 8.58 -6.49 -41.57
C LEU A 44 8.89 -7.99 -41.71
N ASP A 45 7.84 -8.82 -41.78
CA ASP A 45 7.49 -9.75 -42.89
C ASP A 45 6.89 -11.10 -42.47
N GLY A 46 5.67 -11.36 -42.99
CA GLY A 46 5.26 -12.63 -43.60
C GLY A 46 4.72 -13.77 -42.72
N GLY A 47 3.38 -13.91 -42.61
CA GLY A 47 2.77 -15.21 -42.29
C GLY A 47 1.37 -15.14 -41.66
N THR A 48 0.37 -15.57 -42.42
CA THR A 48 -1.07 -15.55 -42.14
C THR A 48 -1.53 -16.30 -40.87
N ALA A 49 -2.30 -15.64 -40.00
CA ALA A 49 -3.36 -16.25 -39.20
C ALA A 49 -4.43 -15.20 -38.84
N GLN A 50 -5.69 -15.50 -39.16
CA GLN A 50 -6.85 -14.62 -38.95
C GLN A 50 -7.13 -14.42 -37.46
N ALA A 51 -7.20 -13.16 -37.02
CA ALA A 51 -7.82 -12.77 -35.76
C ALA A 51 -8.70 -11.54 -36.01
N VAL A 52 -9.90 -11.59 -35.43
CA VAL A 52 -11.02 -10.66 -35.62
C VAL A 52 -10.63 -9.25 -35.18
N ALA A 53 -10.65 -8.31 -36.11
CA ALA A 53 -10.35 -6.90 -35.88
C ALA A 53 -11.54 -6.18 -35.21
N ALA A 54 -11.33 -5.67 -33.99
CA ALA A 54 -12.16 -4.60 -33.43
C ALA A 54 -11.61 -3.25 -33.92
N ASN A 55 -12.28 -2.67 -34.94
CA ASN A 55 -12.00 -1.32 -35.42
C ASN A 55 -12.62 -0.29 -34.47
N GLY A 56 -11.76 0.50 -33.83
CA GLY A 56 -12.12 1.72 -33.12
C GLY A 56 -10.94 2.69 -33.17
N ALA A 57 -10.86 3.47 -34.25
CA ALA A 57 -9.78 4.40 -34.53
C ALA A 57 -9.70 5.52 -33.47
N ALA A 58 -8.63 5.54 -32.69
CA ALA A 58 -8.23 6.72 -31.91
C ALA A 58 -7.37 7.63 -32.79
N THR A 59 -7.78 8.89 -32.91
CA THR A 59 -7.12 9.95 -33.68
C THR A 59 -5.76 10.30 -33.06
N PRO A 60 -4.69 10.57 -33.85
CA PRO A 60 -3.36 10.81 -33.32
C PRO A 60 -3.21 12.26 -32.83
N GLY A 61 -3.19 12.45 -31.50
CA GLY A 61 -3.09 13.76 -30.85
C GLY A 61 -2.00 13.85 -29.78
N SER A 62 -0.82 14.36 -30.18
CA SER A 62 0.24 15.03 -29.39
C SER A 62 0.78 14.40 -28.07
N ARG A 63 2.01 13.86 -28.19
CA ARG A 63 3.26 14.18 -27.45
C ARG A 63 3.24 14.41 -25.92
N HIS A 64 4.10 13.66 -25.23
CA HIS A 64 4.84 13.95 -23.99
C HIS A 64 4.19 14.87 -22.94
N GLY A 65 3.66 14.24 -21.89
CA GLY A 65 3.57 14.76 -20.52
C GLY A 65 3.67 13.55 -19.58
N GLY A 66 4.71 13.49 -18.73
CA GLY A 66 5.21 12.27 -18.08
C GLY A 66 4.18 11.46 -17.28
N GLY A 67 3.91 10.23 -17.73
CA GLY A 67 3.18 9.23 -16.95
C GLY A 67 4.12 8.43 -16.05
N TYR A 68 3.61 7.95 -14.92
CA TYR A 68 4.31 7.01 -14.05
C TYR A 68 4.01 5.56 -14.47
N LEU A 69 4.98 4.68 -14.24
CA LEU A 69 4.78 3.24 -14.20
C LEU A 69 4.18 2.86 -12.84
N TRP A 70 2.96 2.34 -12.82
CA TRP A 70 2.33 1.90 -11.57
C TRP A 70 2.78 0.48 -11.24
N LEU A 71 3.54 0.36 -10.14
CA LEU A 71 4.13 -0.89 -9.67
C LEU A 71 3.38 -1.39 -8.44
N ALA A 72 2.77 -2.56 -8.54
CA ALA A 72 2.10 -3.21 -7.42
C ALA A 72 3.12 -3.82 -6.47
N GLY A 73 2.88 -3.79 -5.17
CA GLY A 73 3.78 -4.39 -4.21
C GLY A 73 3.20 -4.54 -2.83
N ASP A 74 4.05 -5.06 -1.96
CA ASP A 74 3.76 -5.43 -0.59
C ASP A 74 5.01 -5.16 0.25
N HIS A 75 4.87 -4.42 1.34
CA HIS A 75 6.01 -3.98 2.14
C HIS A 75 6.13 -4.69 3.48
N HIS A 76 5.29 -5.69 3.78
CA HIS A 76 5.27 -6.33 5.08
C HIS A 76 5.05 -7.84 4.92
N ILE A 77 6.16 -8.58 4.88
CA ILE A 77 6.19 -10.02 4.55
C ILE A 77 7.20 -10.71 5.45
N HIS A 78 6.78 -11.82 6.04
CA HIS A 78 7.60 -12.60 6.96
C HIS A 78 8.01 -13.93 6.34
N THR A 79 9.12 -14.46 6.84
CA THR A 79 9.71 -15.70 6.35
C THR A 79 10.08 -16.60 7.53
N GLN A 80 10.71 -17.72 7.24
CA GLN A 80 11.29 -18.59 8.26
C GLN A 80 12.36 -17.91 9.12
N TYR A 81 12.82 -16.70 8.78
CA TYR A 81 13.70 -15.89 9.64
C TYR A 81 12.96 -15.07 10.70
N SER A 82 11.62 -15.14 10.73
CA SER A 82 10.78 -14.75 11.87
C SER A 82 10.50 -15.94 12.79
N ASN A 83 10.20 -15.66 14.06
CA ASN A 83 9.88 -16.69 15.06
C ASN A 83 8.55 -17.41 14.74
N ASP A 84 7.67 -16.77 13.98
CA ASP A 84 6.30 -17.19 13.67
C ASP A 84 6.03 -17.42 12.17
N GLY A 85 6.91 -16.96 11.27
CA GLY A 85 6.85 -17.29 9.84
C GLY A 85 7.39 -18.70 9.52
N LYS A 86 6.88 -19.32 8.42
CA LYS A 86 7.30 -20.67 7.98
C LYS A 86 7.86 -20.77 6.56
N TYR A 87 7.67 -19.75 5.72
CA TYR A 87 8.04 -19.80 4.31
C TYR A 87 9.47 -19.35 4.04
N ARG A 88 10.13 -19.92 3.03
CA ARG A 88 11.42 -19.39 2.58
C ARG A 88 11.21 -18.05 1.86
N VAL A 89 12.25 -17.23 1.79
CA VAL A 89 12.22 -15.97 1.01
C VAL A 89 11.75 -16.24 -0.44
N ILE A 90 12.27 -17.29 -1.06
CA ILE A 90 11.92 -17.64 -2.44
C ILE A 90 10.45 -18.06 -2.59
N ASP A 91 9.85 -18.69 -1.57
CA ASP A 91 8.43 -19.07 -1.62
C ASP A 91 7.55 -17.82 -1.62
N GLN A 92 7.84 -16.86 -0.74
CA GLN A 92 7.14 -15.57 -0.69
C GLN A 92 7.29 -14.78 -1.98
N VAL A 93 8.53 -14.65 -2.49
CA VAL A 93 8.80 -13.89 -3.73
C VAL A 93 8.12 -14.53 -4.94
N ARG A 94 8.17 -15.87 -5.05
CA ARG A 94 7.47 -16.60 -6.12
C ARG A 94 5.96 -16.37 -6.04
N GLN A 95 5.37 -16.42 -4.85
CA GLN A 95 3.93 -16.20 -4.68
C GLN A 95 3.57 -14.74 -4.97
N GLY A 96 4.31 -13.76 -4.46
CA GLY A 96 4.09 -12.36 -4.79
C GLY A 96 4.14 -12.08 -6.29
N ALA A 97 5.17 -12.61 -6.99
CA ALA A 97 5.27 -12.50 -8.44
C ALA A 97 4.07 -13.16 -9.15
N ARG A 98 3.63 -14.35 -8.70
CA ARG A 98 2.44 -15.05 -9.22
C ARG A 98 1.16 -14.22 -9.04
N HIS A 99 1.03 -13.52 -7.93
CA HIS A 99 -0.11 -12.63 -7.65
C HIS A 99 0.04 -11.23 -8.27
N GLY A 100 1.12 -10.99 -9.02
CA GLY A 100 1.32 -9.79 -9.83
C GLY A 100 2.05 -8.65 -9.14
N LEU A 101 2.81 -8.92 -8.08
CA LEU A 101 3.65 -7.91 -7.43
C LEU A 101 4.92 -7.63 -8.26
N ASP A 102 5.21 -6.33 -8.41
CA ASP A 102 6.41 -5.76 -9.00
C ASP A 102 7.52 -5.51 -7.99
N TRP A 103 7.16 -5.30 -6.73
CA TRP A 103 8.12 -5.10 -5.65
C TRP A 103 7.61 -5.70 -4.35
N MET A 104 8.55 -6.15 -3.51
CA MET A 104 8.27 -6.79 -2.22
C MET A 104 9.33 -6.37 -1.20
N VAL A 105 8.95 -6.23 0.06
CA VAL A 105 9.90 -6.05 1.17
C VAL A 105 9.79 -7.24 2.11
N ILE A 106 10.91 -7.91 2.34
CA ILE A 106 11.01 -8.95 3.39
C ILE A 106 11.33 -8.26 4.71
N THR A 107 10.44 -8.37 5.69
CA THR A 107 10.45 -7.64 6.96
C THR A 107 10.27 -8.57 8.14
N ASP A 108 11.17 -9.53 8.29
CA ASP A 108 11.15 -10.41 9.45
C ASP A 108 11.16 -9.64 10.78
N HIS A 109 10.55 -10.22 11.81
CA HIS A 109 10.38 -9.57 13.12
C HIS A 109 11.70 -9.17 13.76
N GLY A 110 11.77 -7.92 14.24
CA GLY A 110 12.80 -7.51 15.19
C GLY A 110 12.66 -8.26 16.51
N ASN A 111 13.74 -8.90 16.97
CA ASN A 111 13.81 -9.52 18.30
C ASN A 111 15.27 -9.82 18.69
N VAL A 112 15.50 -10.24 19.93
CA VAL A 112 16.86 -10.51 20.46
C VAL A 112 17.61 -11.55 19.61
N THR A 113 16.93 -12.59 19.14
CA THR A 113 17.54 -13.66 18.33
C THR A 113 17.80 -13.21 16.90
N HIS A 114 16.85 -12.48 16.30
CA HIS A 114 16.99 -11.90 14.97
C HIS A 114 18.13 -10.87 14.91
N ALA A 115 18.19 -9.94 15.85
CA ALA A 115 19.24 -8.93 15.96
C ALA A 115 20.65 -9.54 16.12
N ARG A 116 20.74 -10.70 16.79
CA ARG A 116 21.99 -11.43 17.03
C ARG A 116 22.44 -12.24 15.81
N ILE A 117 21.50 -12.87 15.10
CA ILE A 117 21.80 -13.91 14.08
C ILE A 117 21.00 -13.72 12.78
N GLY A 118 19.71 -13.43 12.86
CA GLY A 118 18.75 -13.47 11.75
C GLY A 118 19.02 -12.48 10.61
N VAL A 119 19.32 -11.20 10.92
CA VAL A 119 19.49 -10.13 9.90
C VAL A 119 20.50 -10.49 8.81
N GLU A 120 21.61 -11.10 9.20
CA GLU A 120 22.67 -11.51 8.28
C GLU A 120 22.33 -12.80 7.54
N LYS A 121 21.56 -13.70 8.16
CA LYS A 121 21.18 -14.99 7.56
C LYS A 121 20.11 -14.87 6.49
N VAL A 122 19.22 -13.88 6.57
CA VAL A 122 18.17 -13.69 5.54
C VAL A 122 18.73 -13.10 4.23
N ASN A 123 19.82 -12.30 4.29
CA ASN A 123 20.31 -11.57 3.12
C ASN A 123 20.79 -12.47 1.95
N PRO A 124 21.50 -13.59 2.17
CA PRO A 124 21.81 -14.55 1.10
C PRO A 124 20.58 -15.01 0.32
N ASP A 125 19.50 -15.38 1.02
CA ASP A 125 18.26 -15.86 0.39
C ASP A 125 17.52 -14.71 -0.34
N ILE A 126 17.62 -13.48 0.17
CA ILE A 126 17.13 -12.28 -0.55
C ILE A 126 17.94 -12.04 -1.83
N ARG A 127 19.26 -12.19 -1.79
CA ARG A 127 20.10 -12.06 -3.00
C ARG A 127 19.77 -13.13 -4.02
N GLU A 128 19.59 -14.38 -3.58
CA GLU A 128 19.13 -15.48 -4.45
C GLU A 128 17.76 -15.18 -5.07
N ALA A 129 16.81 -14.66 -4.30
CA ALA A 129 15.50 -14.29 -4.81
C ALA A 129 15.57 -13.15 -5.84
N ARG A 130 16.40 -12.12 -5.61
CA ARG A 130 16.71 -11.07 -6.60
C ARG A 130 17.35 -11.65 -7.85
N GLU A 131 18.08 -12.75 -7.73
CA GLU A 131 18.72 -13.46 -8.83
C GLU A 131 17.75 -14.27 -9.68
N THR A 132 16.84 -14.96 -9.01
CA THR A 132 15.87 -15.86 -9.62
C THR A 132 14.65 -15.11 -10.20
N HIS A 133 14.18 -14.06 -9.52
CA HIS A 133 13.00 -13.28 -9.89
C HIS A 133 13.37 -11.86 -10.33
N ARG A 134 14.02 -11.73 -11.48
CA ARG A 134 14.48 -10.44 -12.04
C ARG A 134 13.35 -9.47 -12.38
N ASP A 135 12.14 -9.96 -12.50
CA ASP A 135 10.92 -9.20 -12.74
C ASP A 135 10.24 -8.71 -11.45
N ALA A 136 10.83 -8.97 -10.27
CA ALA A 136 10.39 -8.40 -9.01
C ALA A 136 11.55 -7.70 -8.27
N LEU A 137 11.28 -6.51 -7.73
CA LEU A 137 12.23 -5.77 -6.89
C LEU A 137 12.07 -6.24 -5.44
N VAL A 138 13.04 -7.00 -4.92
CA VAL A 138 12.99 -7.53 -3.55
C VAL A 138 13.89 -6.70 -2.62
N PHE A 139 13.29 -5.98 -1.69
CA PHE A 139 13.97 -5.22 -0.64
C PHE A 139 14.20 -6.10 0.59
N GLN A 140 15.28 -5.82 1.34
CA GLN A 140 15.40 -6.26 2.72
C GLN A 140 14.95 -5.12 3.63
N GLY A 141 14.12 -5.45 4.61
CA GLY A 141 13.71 -4.57 5.68
C GLY A 141 13.70 -5.29 7.02
N LEU A 142 12.92 -4.74 7.93
CA LEU A 142 12.70 -5.18 9.31
C LEU A 142 11.29 -4.76 9.68
N GLU A 143 10.52 -5.65 10.31
CA GLU A 143 9.39 -5.18 11.10
C GLU A 143 9.94 -4.70 12.44
N TRP A 144 10.05 -3.39 12.56
CA TRP A 144 10.56 -2.70 13.72
C TRP A 144 9.50 -2.68 14.82
N ASN A 145 9.83 -3.18 16.01
CA ASN A 145 9.04 -2.88 17.20
C ASN A 145 9.32 -1.43 17.57
N ILE A 146 8.40 -0.50 17.25
CA ILE A 146 8.64 0.91 17.49
C ILE A 146 8.66 1.13 19.01
N PRO A 147 9.73 1.71 19.59
CA PRO A 147 9.75 2.01 21.01
C PRO A 147 8.56 2.88 21.43
N GLY A 148 7.78 2.41 22.41
CA GLY A 148 6.60 3.07 22.94
C GLY A 148 5.32 2.93 22.10
N ALA A 149 5.40 2.29 20.93
CA ALA A 149 4.30 2.18 19.97
C ALA A 149 4.15 0.73 19.49
N GLU A 150 3.36 0.49 18.42
CA GLU A 150 3.20 -0.85 17.87
C GLU A 150 4.38 -1.24 16.96
N HIS A 151 4.16 -1.59 15.69
CA HIS A 151 5.23 -1.97 14.79
C HIS A 151 5.34 -1.01 13.61
N GLY A 152 6.44 -1.09 12.87
CA GLY A 152 6.61 -0.37 11.62
C GLY A 152 7.52 -1.10 10.65
N THR A 153 7.17 -1.04 9.38
CA THR A 153 8.05 -1.46 8.30
C THR A 153 9.22 -0.47 8.20
N VAL A 154 10.45 -0.93 8.38
CA VAL A 154 11.67 -0.19 8.04
C VAL A 154 12.39 -0.91 6.92
N PHE A 155 12.71 -0.22 5.83
CA PHE A 155 13.50 -0.81 4.75
C PHE A 155 14.41 0.21 4.07
N VAL A 156 15.49 -0.30 3.48
CA VAL A 156 16.53 0.51 2.87
C VAL A 156 16.70 0.15 1.40
N HIS A 157 17.21 1.12 0.63
CA HIS A 157 17.58 0.86 -0.75
C HIS A 157 18.69 -0.22 -0.78
N PRO A 158 18.56 -1.26 -1.61
CA PRO A 158 19.56 -2.31 -1.69
C PRO A 158 20.95 -1.78 -2.05
N GLY A 159 21.97 -2.31 -1.41
CA GLY A 159 23.34 -1.85 -1.59
C GLY A 159 24.31 -2.57 -0.68
N ARG A 160 25.60 -2.23 -0.81
CA ARG A 160 26.68 -2.90 -0.09
C ARG A 160 26.51 -2.88 1.45
N ASP A 161 25.90 -1.82 1.98
CA ASP A 161 25.77 -1.59 3.43
C ASP A 161 24.32 -1.84 3.94
N GLU A 162 23.43 -2.42 3.12
CA GLU A 162 22.01 -2.63 3.49
C GLU A 162 21.88 -3.43 4.80
N VAL A 163 22.59 -4.55 4.90
CA VAL A 163 22.58 -5.44 6.06
C VAL A 163 23.21 -4.78 7.29
N ALA A 164 24.33 -4.06 7.09
CA ALA A 164 25.03 -3.39 8.18
C ALA A 164 24.17 -2.28 8.82
N VAL A 165 23.46 -1.50 8.00
CA VAL A 165 22.54 -0.46 8.49
C VAL A 165 21.35 -1.07 9.21
N LEU A 166 20.69 -2.09 8.64
CA LEU A 166 19.55 -2.75 9.27
C LEU A 166 19.93 -3.43 10.60
N LYS A 167 21.08 -4.11 10.66
CA LYS A 167 21.57 -4.75 11.89
C LYS A 167 21.89 -3.72 12.97
N GLU A 168 22.55 -2.62 12.63
CA GLU A 168 22.84 -1.54 13.59
C GLU A 168 21.55 -0.88 14.09
N PHE A 169 20.58 -0.67 13.19
CA PHE A 169 19.28 -0.12 13.54
C PHE A 169 18.54 -1.01 14.54
N GLU A 170 18.37 -2.30 14.24
CA GLU A 170 17.66 -3.23 15.12
C GLU A 170 18.33 -3.33 16.50
N ASN A 171 19.66 -3.52 16.54
CA ASN A 171 20.40 -3.63 17.80
C ASN A 171 20.32 -2.36 18.67
N SER A 172 20.09 -1.20 18.07
CA SER A 172 20.17 0.10 18.74
C SER A 172 18.80 0.72 19.05
N PHE A 173 17.77 0.42 18.27
CA PHE A 173 16.50 1.14 18.31
C PHE A 173 15.27 0.23 18.31
N ASP A 174 15.38 -1.09 18.18
CA ASP A 174 14.22 -1.97 18.28
C ASP A 174 13.69 -2.06 19.72
N GLY A 175 12.37 -1.90 19.86
CA GLY A 175 11.66 -1.87 21.14
C GLY A 175 11.76 -3.19 21.90
N SER A 176 11.72 -4.33 21.22
CA SER A 176 11.87 -5.65 21.86
C SER A 176 13.32 -5.89 22.29
N VAL A 177 14.29 -5.52 21.45
CA VAL A 177 15.73 -5.62 21.79
C VAL A 177 16.11 -4.69 22.94
N LYS A 178 15.50 -3.51 23.03
CA LYS A 178 15.78 -2.51 24.06
C LYS A 178 14.88 -2.58 25.29
N ASN A 179 13.91 -3.49 25.31
CA ASN A 179 12.88 -3.54 26.34
C ASN A 179 12.20 -2.17 26.53
N ALA A 180 11.79 -1.58 25.41
CA ALA A 180 11.28 -0.22 25.27
C ALA A 180 9.86 -0.19 24.68
N GLY A 181 9.04 -1.22 24.94
CA GLY A 181 7.66 -1.31 24.44
C GLY A 181 6.64 -0.47 25.22
N ASP A 182 6.95 -0.04 26.45
CA ASP A 182 6.04 0.78 27.24
C ASP A 182 5.89 2.20 26.67
N SER A 183 4.68 2.76 26.68
CA SER A 183 4.41 4.13 26.27
C SER A 183 4.96 5.09 27.33
N THR A 184 6.18 5.60 27.07
CA THR A 184 6.87 6.55 27.94
C THR A 184 7.61 7.59 27.09
N PRO A 185 7.78 8.83 27.58
CA PRO A 185 8.53 9.86 26.85
C PRO A 185 9.97 9.44 26.49
N ARG A 186 10.57 8.55 27.30
CA ARG A 186 11.90 8.00 27.02
C ARG A 186 11.89 7.08 25.79
N ASN A 187 10.86 6.24 25.66
CA ASN A 187 10.75 5.30 24.55
C ASN A 187 10.33 6.02 23.27
N GLU A 188 9.41 6.97 23.36
CA GLU A 188 9.09 7.88 22.25
C GLU A 188 10.35 8.59 21.70
N ALA A 189 11.20 9.11 22.58
CA ALA A 189 12.47 9.72 22.18
C ALA A 189 13.44 8.71 21.52
N LEU A 190 13.40 7.44 21.91
CA LEU A 190 14.19 6.38 21.28
C LEU A 190 13.68 6.06 19.87
N ALA A 191 12.36 6.10 19.64
CA ALA A 191 11.80 5.97 18.30
C ALA A 191 12.29 7.11 17.38
N ILE A 192 12.27 8.36 17.86
CA ILE A 192 12.82 9.51 17.13
C ILE A 192 14.31 9.33 16.83
N ALA A 193 15.11 8.86 17.80
CA ALA A 193 16.53 8.58 17.59
C ALA A 193 16.77 7.50 16.51
N GLY A 194 15.90 6.50 16.40
CA GLY A 194 15.94 5.52 15.32
C GLY A 194 15.70 6.15 13.95
N LEU A 195 14.70 7.03 13.84
CA LEU A 195 14.44 7.77 12.60
C LEU A 195 15.63 8.68 12.22
N ASP A 196 16.21 9.38 13.21
CA ASP A 196 17.40 10.22 13.02
C ASP A 196 18.59 9.39 12.52
N PHE A 197 18.78 8.19 13.05
CA PHE A 197 19.81 7.26 12.57
C PHE A 197 19.62 6.89 11.09
N LEU A 198 18.40 6.53 10.67
CA LEU A 198 18.12 6.19 9.27
C LEU A 198 18.36 7.40 8.35
N SER A 199 17.95 8.59 8.78
CA SER A 199 18.21 9.84 8.06
C SER A 199 19.71 10.12 7.93
N ASP A 200 20.47 9.94 9.01
CA ASP A 200 21.93 10.09 9.02
C ASP A 200 22.63 9.05 8.13
N ALA A 201 22.15 7.80 8.11
CA ALA A 201 22.66 6.75 7.23
C ALA A 201 22.49 7.10 5.75
N VAL A 202 21.35 7.72 5.38
CA VAL A 202 21.12 8.25 4.02
C VAL A 202 22.03 9.44 3.74
N ARG A 203 22.10 10.42 4.66
CA ARG A 203 22.93 11.63 4.51
C ARG A 203 24.42 11.30 4.35
N ARG A 204 24.92 10.31 5.09
CA ARG A 204 26.30 9.80 5.01
C ARG A 204 26.51 8.81 3.86
N ARG A 205 25.48 8.54 3.05
CA ARG A 205 25.51 7.63 1.89
C ARG A 205 25.93 6.21 2.23
N ARG A 206 25.59 5.73 3.44
CA ARG A 206 25.67 4.29 3.78
C ARG A 206 24.62 3.54 2.97
N VAL A 207 23.40 4.09 2.91
CA VAL A 207 22.33 3.63 2.01
C VAL A 207 21.84 4.80 1.15
N ARG A 208 21.29 4.51 -0.04
CA ARG A 208 20.78 5.56 -0.94
C ARG A 208 19.47 6.17 -0.43
N ALA A 209 18.63 5.36 0.21
CA ALA A 209 17.35 5.77 0.77
C ALA A 209 16.96 4.80 1.90
N ALA A 210 16.11 5.26 2.80
CA ALA A 210 15.43 4.48 3.82
C ALA A 210 14.01 5.01 3.99
N LEU A 211 13.07 4.16 4.35
CA LEU A 211 11.67 4.51 4.61
C LEU A 211 11.17 3.78 5.86
N MET A 212 10.23 4.41 6.54
CA MET A 212 9.45 3.88 7.65
C MET A 212 7.96 4.11 7.40
N LEU A 213 7.17 3.04 7.58
CA LEU A 213 5.71 3.04 7.56
C LEU A 213 5.23 2.39 8.87
N ALA A 214 4.34 3.02 9.62
CA ALA A 214 3.75 2.39 10.81
C ALA A 214 2.83 1.24 10.38
N ASN A 215 2.92 0.09 11.03
CA ASN A 215 2.10 -1.08 10.75
C ASN A 215 0.95 -1.15 11.78
N HIS A 216 -0.20 -1.62 11.33
CA HIS A 216 -1.43 -1.89 12.08
C HIS A 216 -1.71 -0.85 13.20
N PRO A 217 -1.72 0.46 12.88
CA PRO A 217 -1.50 1.53 13.85
C PRO A 217 -2.60 1.67 14.91
N ALA A 218 -3.86 1.34 14.61
CA ALA A 218 -4.95 1.37 15.59
C ALA A 218 -5.19 0.02 16.28
N ARG A 219 -4.50 -1.06 15.90
CA ARG A 219 -4.83 -2.44 16.31
C ARG A 219 -4.71 -2.64 17.81
N LYS A 220 -3.70 -2.05 18.46
CA LYS A 220 -3.55 -2.03 19.93
C LYS A 220 -3.83 -0.66 20.56
N GLY A 221 -4.11 0.34 19.72
CA GLY A 221 -4.32 1.73 20.16
C GLY A 221 -3.12 2.33 20.88
N LEU A 222 -1.89 1.91 20.53
CA LEU A 222 -0.65 2.41 21.14
C LEU A 222 -0.23 3.72 20.48
N ASP A 223 -0.21 3.76 19.15
CA ASP A 223 0.29 4.88 18.35
C ASP A 223 -0.56 6.14 18.60
N SER A 224 -0.08 7.06 19.42
CA SER A 224 -0.83 8.29 19.71
C SER A 224 -0.74 9.31 18.56
N PRO A 225 -1.71 10.24 18.43
CA PRO A 225 -1.66 11.27 17.40
C PRO A 225 -0.42 12.18 17.50
N HIS A 226 0.05 12.49 18.72
CA HIS A 226 1.25 13.33 18.88
C HIS A 226 2.55 12.60 18.50
N GLU A 227 2.63 11.28 18.72
CA GLU A 227 3.75 10.44 18.29
C GLU A 227 3.81 10.34 16.76
N ILE A 228 2.68 10.06 16.10
CA ILE A 228 2.61 10.01 14.63
C ILE A 228 3.05 11.36 14.03
N ARG A 229 2.55 12.47 14.59
CA ARG A 229 3.03 13.82 14.22
C ARG A 229 4.51 13.98 14.51
N GLY A 230 5.00 13.48 15.65
CA GLY A 230 6.39 13.54 16.08
C GLY A 230 7.33 12.83 15.11
N TRP A 231 7.01 11.60 14.71
CA TRP A 231 7.77 10.83 13.72
C TRP A 231 7.83 11.58 12.39
N ARG A 232 6.68 12.09 11.94
CA ARG A 232 6.60 12.84 10.69
C ARG A 232 7.37 14.16 10.74
N ASP A 233 7.31 14.88 11.85
CA ASP A 233 8.00 16.15 12.06
C ASP A 233 9.51 15.97 12.13
N ALA A 234 9.99 14.93 12.81
CA ALA A 234 11.41 14.66 12.99
C ALA A 234 12.09 14.29 11.67
N GLN A 235 11.52 13.33 10.92
CA GLN A 235 12.14 12.81 9.70
C GLN A 235 11.13 12.57 8.58
N PRO A 236 10.59 13.64 7.94
CA PRO A 236 9.54 13.55 6.91
C PRO A 236 9.98 12.83 5.63
N HIS A 237 11.27 12.61 5.43
CA HIS A 237 11.80 11.83 4.30
C HIS A 237 12.00 10.34 4.61
N ILE A 238 11.88 9.95 5.90
CA ILE A 238 11.99 8.59 6.40
C ILE A 238 10.61 8.08 6.83
N ALA A 239 9.98 8.70 7.83
CA ALA A 239 8.64 8.35 8.30
C ALA A 239 7.59 8.94 7.36
N VAL A 240 7.05 8.10 6.48
CA VAL A 240 6.26 8.56 5.32
C VAL A 240 4.78 8.21 5.39
N GLY A 241 4.38 7.30 6.29
CA GLY A 241 3.00 6.86 6.30
C GLY A 241 2.74 5.70 7.23
N MET A 242 1.64 5.02 6.96
CA MET A 242 1.16 3.87 7.70
C MET A 242 0.51 2.86 6.76
N GLU A 243 0.46 1.63 7.22
CA GLU A 243 -0.47 0.61 6.76
C GLU A 243 -1.90 1.12 6.97
N GLY A 244 -2.52 1.56 5.89
CA GLY A 244 -3.91 2.02 5.91
C GLY A 244 -4.90 0.87 5.79
N ALA A 245 -4.47 -0.27 5.24
CA ALA A 245 -5.21 -1.53 5.25
C ALA A 245 -4.33 -2.66 5.78
N PRO A 246 -4.69 -3.27 6.92
CA PRO A 246 -3.85 -4.26 7.55
C PRO A 246 -3.66 -5.55 6.73
N GLY A 247 -2.60 -6.30 7.00
CA GLY A 247 -2.48 -7.72 6.63
C GLY A 247 -3.49 -8.63 7.34
N HIS A 248 -3.19 -9.93 7.46
CA HIS A 248 -4.04 -10.92 8.16
C HIS A 248 -5.54 -10.90 7.78
N GLN A 249 -5.84 -10.57 6.53
CA GLN A 249 -7.23 -10.34 6.10
C GLN A 249 -8.06 -11.63 6.19
N ALA A 250 -7.44 -12.81 5.99
CA ALA A 250 -8.13 -14.11 6.06
C ALA A 250 -8.69 -14.43 7.46
N ALA A 251 -8.20 -13.77 8.52
CA ALA A 251 -8.72 -13.92 9.89
C ALA A 251 -10.24 -13.71 9.99
N GLY A 252 -10.80 -12.84 9.15
CA GLY A 252 -12.22 -12.49 9.16
C GLY A 252 -13.14 -13.52 8.50
N ILE A 253 -12.60 -14.54 7.82
CA ILE A 253 -13.42 -15.56 7.15
C ILE A 253 -14.23 -16.31 8.22
N PRO A 254 -15.57 -16.40 8.08
CA PRO A 254 -16.41 -17.05 9.07
C PRO A 254 -16.06 -18.53 9.27
N ALA A 255 -16.15 -19.01 10.52
CA ALA A 255 -15.97 -20.44 10.82
C ALA A 255 -16.98 -21.33 10.06
N ALA A 256 -18.20 -20.84 9.84
CA ALA A 256 -19.21 -21.53 9.02
C ALA A 256 -18.83 -21.65 7.53
N ALA A 257 -17.88 -20.83 7.06
CA ALA A 257 -17.28 -20.89 5.73
C ALA A 257 -15.89 -21.54 5.74
N HIS A 258 -15.57 -22.31 6.80
CA HIS A 258 -14.29 -22.99 7.01
C HIS A 258 -13.08 -22.05 7.22
N GLY A 259 -13.32 -20.80 7.61
CA GLY A 259 -12.28 -19.84 7.97
C GLY A 259 -11.88 -19.88 9.45
N PRO A 260 -10.89 -19.05 9.84
CA PRO A 260 -10.43 -18.92 11.22
C PRO A 260 -11.51 -18.42 12.18
N GLY A 261 -12.49 -17.64 11.70
CA GLY A 261 -13.58 -17.11 12.53
C GLY A 261 -13.16 -16.02 13.52
N GLY A 262 -12.02 -15.37 13.30
CA GLY A 262 -11.49 -14.27 14.12
C GLY A 262 -11.90 -12.89 13.62
N ALA A 263 -11.24 -11.85 14.15
CA ALA A 263 -11.40 -10.50 13.62
C ALA A 263 -10.50 -10.28 12.39
N ARG A 264 -11.07 -9.74 11.31
CA ARG A 264 -10.33 -9.36 10.10
C ARG A 264 -9.16 -8.45 10.45
N GLY A 265 -7.97 -8.75 9.93
CA GLY A 265 -6.73 -8.04 10.23
C GLY A 265 -6.13 -8.30 11.62
N LEU A 266 -6.70 -9.24 12.39
CA LEU A 266 -6.41 -9.44 13.82
C LEU A 266 -6.72 -8.21 14.68
N TYR A 267 -7.64 -7.37 14.24
CA TYR A 267 -8.16 -6.23 15.02
C TYR A 267 -9.20 -6.75 16.01
N GLU A 268 -8.74 -7.48 17.03
CA GLU A 268 -9.59 -8.08 18.07
C GLU A 268 -9.38 -7.51 19.47
N ASN A 269 -8.33 -6.69 19.63
CA ASN A 269 -7.94 -6.13 20.92
C ASN A 269 -9.00 -5.17 21.50
N ALA A 270 -8.68 -4.70 22.70
CA ALA A 270 -9.38 -3.65 23.43
C ALA A 270 -8.33 -2.77 24.15
N PRO A 271 -8.71 -1.57 24.64
CA PRO A 271 -7.78 -0.70 25.35
C PRO A 271 -7.07 -1.40 26.52
N GLY A 272 -5.75 -1.31 26.53
CA GLY A 272 -4.88 -1.79 27.61
C GLY A 272 -4.18 -0.64 28.36
N PRO A 273 -3.34 -0.96 29.36
CA PRO A 273 -2.65 0.05 30.17
C PRO A 273 -1.72 0.98 29.37
N GLN A 274 -1.20 0.51 28.24
CA GLN A 274 -0.31 1.26 27.35
C GLN A 274 -1.06 1.94 26.20
N SER A 275 -2.37 1.67 26.04
CA SER A 275 -3.15 2.27 24.96
C SER A 275 -3.37 3.75 25.21
N PHE A 276 -3.26 4.55 24.16
CA PHE A 276 -3.60 5.96 24.20
C PHE A 276 -5.11 6.12 24.49
N ALA A 277 -5.42 6.79 25.60
CA ALA A 277 -6.75 6.75 26.22
C ALA A 277 -7.89 7.28 25.34
N ALA A 278 -7.60 8.12 24.34
CA ALA A 278 -8.61 8.73 23.48
C ALA A 278 -9.03 7.86 22.29
N TYR A 279 -8.46 6.67 22.11
CA TYR A 279 -8.96 5.71 21.13
C TYR A 279 -10.37 5.22 21.50
N PRO A 280 -11.36 5.34 20.60
CA PRO A 280 -12.68 4.75 20.81
C PRO A 280 -12.62 3.23 20.67
N ALA A 281 -13.57 2.49 21.25
CA ALA A 281 -13.58 1.02 21.19
C ALA A 281 -13.66 0.50 19.75
N GLU A 282 -14.32 1.24 18.86
CA GLU A 282 -14.48 0.91 17.45
C GLU A 282 -13.19 1.06 16.63
N SER A 283 -12.14 1.70 17.16
CA SER A 283 -10.84 1.78 16.47
C SER A 283 -10.09 0.46 16.47
N TYR A 284 -10.43 -0.44 17.39
CA TYR A 284 -9.85 -1.77 17.50
C TYR A 284 -10.49 -2.76 16.55
N ARG A 285 -11.23 -2.30 15.53
CA ARG A 285 -11.83 -3.10 14.46
C ARG A 285 -11.44 -2.50 13.11
N THR A 286 -11.28 -3.34 12.10
CA THR A 286 -11.19 -2.86 10.72
C THR A 286 -12.56 -2.40 10.22
N TRP A 287 -12.54 -1.55 9.20
CA TRP A 287 -13.73 -1.01 8.55
C TRP A 287 -13.60 -1.22 7.04
N GLY A 288 -14.29 -2.23 6.50
CA GLY A 288 -14.07 -2.66 5.12
C GLY A 288 -12.68 -3.28 4.89
N GLY A 289 -12.08 -3.82 5.97
CA GLY A 289 -10.70 -4.30 5.98
C GLY A 289 -9.63 -3.22 6.09
N PHE A 290 -10.01 -1.94 6.22
CA PHE A 290 -9.07 -0.83 6.42
C PHE A 290 -8.94 -0.48 7.91
N ASP A 291 -7.78 0.07 8.29
CA ASP A 291 -7.57 0.63 9.63
C ASP A 291 -8.56 1.78 9.89
N TRP A 292 -9.02 1.90 11.13
CA TRP A 292 -9.96 2.93 11.55
C TRP A 292 -9.49 4.36 11.24
N MET A 293 -8.19 4.64 11.35
CA MET A 293 -7.60 5.94 10.99
C MET A 293 -7.81 6.29 9.52
N THR A 294 -7.72 5.29 8.63
CA THR A 294 -7.88 5.45 7.18
C THR A 294 -9.35 5.57 6.79
N ALA A 295 -10.19 4.72 7.38
CA ALA A 295 -11.62 4.65 7.08
C ALA A 295 -12.40 5.86 7.60
N THR A 296 -11.93 6.51 8.67
CA THR A 296 -12.63 7.64 9.29
C THR A 296 -12.42 8.94 8.52
N VAL A 297 -13.40 9.33 7.71
CA VAL A 297 -13.44 10.67 7.09
C VAL A 297 -13.53 11.75 8.19
N GLY A 298 -12.61 12.72 8.14
CA GLY A 298 -12.40 13.72 9.18
C GLY A 298 -11.66 13.21 10.41
N GLY A 299 -11.06 12.01 10.34
CA GLY A 299 -10.26 11.37 11.39
C GLY A 299 -8.80 11.86 11.44
N LEU A 300 -7.93 11.08 12.08
CA LEU A 300 -6.51 11.44 12.26
C LEU A 300 -5.77 11.61 10.94
N TRP A 301 -6.00 10.71 9.97
CA TRP A 301 -5.35 10.84 8.67
C TRP A 301 -5.67 12.19 8.05
N ASP A 302 -6.95 12.55 7.98
CA ASP A 302 -7.41 13.84 7.49
C ASP A 302 -6.90 15.03 8.33
N SER A 303 -6.71 14.85 9.65
CA SER A 303 -6.11 15.86 10.53
C SER A 303 -4.68 16.19 10.10
N LEU A 304 -3.85 15.17 9.84
CA LEU A 304 -2.49 15.35 9.30
C LEU A 304 -2.51 16.05 7.94
N LEU A 305 -3.42 15.65 7.04
CA LEU A 305 -3.56 16.26 5.71
C LEU A 305 -4.00 17.73 5.78
N SER A 306 -4.90 18.06 6.71
CA SER A 306 -5.33 19.44 7.01
C SER A 306 -4.20 20.30 7.56
N GLU A 307 -3.22 19.71 8.23
CA GLU A 307 -2.00 20.40 8.65
C GLU A 307 -1.01 20.64 7.49
N GLY A 308 -1.30 20.09 6.30
CA GLY A 308 -0.37 20.05 5.18
C GLY A 308 0.76 19.04 5.39
N LYS A 309 0.59 18.08 6.31
CA LYS A 309 1.57 17.02 6.58
C LYS A 309 1.27 15.82 5.67
N PRO A 310 2.21 15.44 4.79
CA PRO A 310 2.11 14.19 4.07
C PRO A 310 2.16 13.00 5.03
N TRP A 311 1.16 12.13 4.98
CA TRP A 311 1.14 10.85 5.69
C TRP A 311 0.39 9.86 4.82
N TRP A 312 1.10 8.88 4.27
CA TRP A 312 0.63 8.03 3.18
C TRP A 312 0.02 6.75 3.69
N ILE A 313 -1.03 6.28 3.02
CA ILE A 313 -1.55 4.94 3.29
C ILE A 313 -0.94 3.92 2.32
N THR A 314 -0.69 2.73 2.85
CA THR A 314 -0.33 1.51 2.11
C THR A 314 -1.25 0.35 2.50
N ALA A 315 -1.12 -0.77 1.81
CA ALA A 315 -1.74 -2.05 2.13
C ALA A 315 -0.72 -3.18 1.95
N ASN A 316 -0.79 -4.21 2.77
CA ASN A 316 0.13 -5.34 2.73
C ASN A 316 -0.58 -6.66 3.09
N SER A 317 0.14 -7.76 3.06
CA SER A 317 -0.38 -9.08 3.43
C SER A 317 -0.11 -9.46 4.89
N ASP A 318 0.95 -8.91 5.49
CA ASP A 318 1.53 -9.35 6.75
C ASP A 318 1.72 -10.88 6.76
N SER A 319 2.26 -11.40 5.65
CA SER A 319 2.22 -12.84 5.35
C SER A 319 3.27 -13.61 6.15
N HIS A 320 2.79 -14.43 7.09
CA HIS A 320 3.57 -15.36 7.90
C HIS A 320 3.18 -16.81 7.60
N ASN A 321 1.87 -17.08 7.65
CA ASN A 321 1.23 -18.37 7.51
C ASN A 321 -0.09 -18.22 6.75
N VAL A 322 -0.21 -18.90 5.61
CA VAL A 322 -1.30 -18.62 4.67
C VAL A 322 -2.48 -19.56 4.89
N TYR A 323 -3.68 -18.99 4.95
CA TYR A 323 -4.96 -19.69 5.01
C TYR A 323 -5.10 -20.66 3.84
N ALA A 324 -5.48 -21.91 4.16
CA ALA A 324 -5.66 -23.01 3.24
C ALA A 324 -4.40 -23.37 2.42
N ASP A 325 -3.21 -22.99 2.88
CA ASP A 325 -1.97 -23.54 2.33
C ASP A 325 -1.69 -24.95 2.88
N THR A 326 -0.79 -25.68 2.24
CA THR A 326 -0.45 -27.07 2.60
C THR A 326 0.92 -27.21 3.25
N ALA A 327 1.67 -26.12 3.39
CA ALA A 327 2.98 -26.13 4.02
C ALA A 327 2.85 -26.20 5.56
N ALA A 328 3.62 -27.10 6.14
CA ALA A 328 3.89 -27.14 7.57
C ALA A 328 5.32 -26.64 7.83
N ARG A 329 5.53 -26.08 9.03
CA ARG A 329 6.85 -25.71 9.53
C ARG A 329 7.79 -26.92 9.49
N GLY A 330 9.06 -26.71 9.10
CA GLY A 330 10.04 -27.77 9.01
C GLY A 330 10.22 -28.52 10.33
N PRO A 331 10.26 -29.87 10.35
CA PRO A 331 10.46 -30.65 11.56
C PRO A 331 11.75 -30.28 12.28
N GLY A 332 11.73 -30.27 13.62
CA GLY A 332 12.91 -29.95 14.44
C GLY A 332 13.35 -28.49 14.36
N SER A 333 12.47 -27.58 13.94
CA SER A 333 12.75 -26.14 13.95
C SER A 333 13.06 -25.65 15.36
N ASP A 334 14.13 -24.86 15.47
CA ASP A 334 14.53 -24.18 16.70
C ASP A 334 15.02 -22.77 16.33
N TYR A 335 14.11 -21.81 16.46
CA TYR A 335 14.37 -20.42 16.11
C TYR A 335 15.46 -19.80 16.99
N GLU A 336 15.39 -20.01 18.30
CA GLU A 336 16.28 -19.37 19.27
C GLU A 336 17.74 -19.78 19.06
N THR A 337 17.96 -21.05 18.69
CA THR A 337 19.29 -21.56 18.38
C THR A 337 19.75 -21.14 16.98
N ASN A 338 18.87 -21.21 15.98
CA ASN A 338 19.29 -21.10 14.58
C ASN A 338 19.08 -19.72 13.96
N GLY A 339 18.31 -18.83 14.57
CA GLY A 339 17.85 -17.58 13.98
C GLY A 339 16.91 -17.76 12.78
N ARG A 340 16.37 -18.97 12.60
CA ARG A 340 15.38 -19.33 11.58
C ARG A 340 14.67 -20.65 11.91
N GLN A 341 13.49 -20.86 11.35
CA GLN A 341 12.86 -22.18 11.25
C GLN A 341 13.57 -23.04 10.19
N ASN A 342 13.38 -24.35 10.26
CA ASN A 342 13.76 -25.26 9.18
C ASN A 342 12.81 -25.09 8.01
N ASP A 343 13.32 -25.37 6.81
CA ASP A 343 12.57 -25.27 5.55
C ASP A 343 11.22 -25.99 5.64
N PRO A 344 10.15 -25.38 5.10
CA PRO A 344 8.81 -25.93 5.19
C PRO A 344 8.69 -27.26 4.44
N VAL A 345 7.82 -28.13 4.94
CA VAL A 345 7.51 -29.45 4.37
C VAL A 345 6.04 -29.53 3.97
N TYR A 346 5.70 -30.49 3.11
CA TYR A 346 4.30 -30.78 2.82
C TYR A 346 3.60 -31.33 4.07
N GLY A 347 2.58 -30.62 4.55
CA GLY A 347 1.83 -30.91 5.78
C GLY A 347 0.75 -31.98 5.64
N GLY A 348 0.41 -32.41 4.41
CA GLY A 348 -0.57 -33.48 4.17
C GLY A 348 -2.03 -33.04 4.08
N GLY A 349 -2.34 -31.76 4.22
CA GLY A 349 -3.69 -31.20 4.15
C GLY A 349 -3.71 -29.68 4.15
N LEU A 350 -4.89 -29.09 4.02
CA LEU A 350 -5.08 -27.63 4.09
C LEU A 350 -5.03 -27.16 5.55
N ASP A 351 -4.29 -26.09 5.81
CA ASP A 351 -4.27 -25.41 7.11
C ASP A 351 -5.30 -24.27 7.14
N LEU A 352 -6.45 -24.54 7.75
CA LEU A 352 -7.60 -23.62 7.77
C LEU A 352 -7.61 -22.70 9.00
N ALA A 353 -6.63 -22.85 9.90
CA ALA A 353 -6.54 -22.05 11.13
C ALA A 353 -5.75 -20.74 10.92
N GLU A 354 -5.05 -20.62 9.80
CA GLU A 354 -4.14 -19.51 9.52
C GLU A 354 -4.88 -18.28 8.99
N ASN A 355 -4.30 -17.10 9.23
CA ASN A 355 -4.99 -15.81 9.10
C ASN A 355 -4.60 -15.01 7.85
N ASP A 356 -3.61 -15.47 7.08
CA ASP A 356 -2.97 -14.64 6.08
C ASP A 356 -3.37 -15.06 4.68
N TYR A 357 -3.17 -14.12 3.76
CA TYR A 357 -3.07 -14.43 2.34
C TYR A 357 -1.62 -14.31 1.89
N TRP A 358 -1.30 -14.91 0.74
CA TRP A 358 -0.01 -14.68 0.09
C TRP A 358 0.15 -13.19 -0.30
N PRO A 359 1.39 -12.68 -0.40
CA PRO A 359 1.64 -11.33 -0.89
C PRO A 359 0.94 -11.09 -2.24
N GLY A 360 0.16 -10.01 -2.33
CA GLY A 360 -0.59 -9.63 -3.52
C GLY A 360 -1.83 -10.46 -3.85
N GLN A 361 -2.11 -11.55 -3.11
CA GLN A 361 -3.29 -12.38 -3.35
C GLN A 361 -4.59 -11.62 -3.09
N TYR A 362 -4.59 -10.78 -2.04
CA TYR A 362 -5.74 -9.98 -1.65
C TYR A 362 -5.44 -8.48 -1.62
N SER A 363 -4.44 -8.06 -0.83
CA SER A 363 -4.05 -6.66 -0.66
C SER A 363 -2.90 -6.26 -1.58
N ARG A 364 -2.95 -5.05 -2.16
CA ARG A 364 -1.86 -4.52 -3.00
C ARG A 364 -1.65 -3.02 -2.77
N THR A 365 -0.39 -2.61 -2.71
CA THR A 365 0.03 -1.20 -2.79
C THR A 365 0.55 -0.89 -4.18
N HIS A 366 -0.08 0.04 -4.90
CA HIS A 366 0.35 0.49 -6.23
C HIS A 366 1.11 1.80 -6.14
N VAL A 367 2.35 1.82 -6.62
CA VAL A 367 3.25 2.96 -6.53
C VAL A 367 3.53 3.52 -7.91
N GLY A 368 3.27 4.81 -8.11
CA GLY A 368 3.68 5.54 -9.31
C GLY A 368 5.19 5.77 -9.31
N ALA A 369 5.92 4.98 -10.08
CA ALA A 369 7.37 5.03 -10.23
C ALA A 369 7.78 5.64 -11.59
N GLU A 370 8.94 6.30 -11.65
CA GLU A 370 9.47 6.86 -12.91
C GLU A 370 10.07 5.77 -13.83
N ASP A 371 10.56 4.69 -13.24
CA ASP A 371 11.06 3.50 -13.91
C ASP A 371 10.93 2.26 -13.01
N PHE A 372 11.31 1.09 -13.54
CA PHE A 372 11.39 -0.14 -12.75
C PHE A 372 12.71 -0.20 -11.99
N SER A 373 12.80 0.50 -10.86
CA SER A 373 13.98 0.45 -9.98
C SER A 373 13.63 0.61 -8.50
N TYR A 374 14.51 0.08 -7.64
CA TYR A 374 14.38 0.22 -6.18
C TYR A 374 14.21 1.68 -5.75
N ALA A 375 14.97 2.60 -6.36
CA ALA A 375 14.88 4.02 -6.03
C ALA A 375 13.56 4.63 -6.49
N ALA A 376 13.08 4.31 -7.69
CA ALA A 376 11.83 4.88 -8.20
C ALA A 376 10.61 4.43 -7.38
N VAL A 377 10.59 3.19 -6.88
CA VAL A 377 9.57 2.72 -5.92
C VAL A 377 9.64 3.53 -4.62
N MET A 378 10.83 3.64 -4.00
CA MET A 378 10.98 4.39 -2.74
C MET A 378 10.64 5.87 -2.91
N ASP A 379 11.01 6.48 -4.04
CA ASP A 379 10.68 7.88 -4.34
C ASP A 379 9.18 8.06 -4.61
N GLY A 380 8.52 7.08 -5.24
CA GLY A 380 7.07 7.04 -5.41
C GLY A 380 6.30 6.97 -4.10
N ILE A 381 6.73 6.09 -3.18
CA ILE A 381 6.16 6.00 -1.83
C ILE A 381 6.39 7.31 -1.09
N ARG A 382 7.63 7.85 -1.07
CA ARG A 382 7.94 9.11 -0.38
C ARG A 382 7.11 10.28 -0.90
N ALA A 383 6.87 10.33 -2.21
CA ALA A 383 6.06 11.35 -2.85
C ALA A 383 4.54 11.15 -2.69
N GLY A 384 4.09 10.03 -2.11
CA GLY A 384 2.67 9.75 -1.92
C GLY A 384 1.94 9.34 -3.18
N ARG A 385 2.65 8.92 -4.23
CA ARG A 385 2.07 8.41 -5.48
C ARG A 385 1.57 6.99 -5.28
N VAL A 386 0.58 6.84 -4.41
CA VAL A 386 0.10 5.54 -3.94
C VAL A 386 -1.41 5.47 -3.98
N TRP A 387 -1.91 4.35 -4.49
CA TRP A 387 -3.26 3.87 -4.22
C TRP A 387 -3.20 2.39 -3.86
N VAL A 388 -4.21 1.91 -3.15
CA VAL A 388 -4.25 0.55 -2.61
C VAL A 388 -5.60 -0.07 -2.93
N ASP A 389 -5.63 -1.39 -3.12
CA ASP A 389 -6.88 -2.13 -3.34
C ASP A 389 -6.91 -3.48 -2.64
N HIS A 390 -8.15 -3.91 -2.38
CA HIS A 390 -8.50 -5.25 -1.95
C HIS A 390 -9.13 -6.05 -3.08
N GLY A 391 -8.71 -7.30 -3.20
CA GLY A 391 -9.34 -8.34 -3.99
C GLY A 391 -9.41 -8.05 -5.49
N GLY A 392 -8.59 -7.14 -6.02
CA GLY A 392 -8.61 -6.81 -7.44
C GLY A 392 -9.78 -5.95 -7.88
N LEU A 393 -10.34 -5.12 -6.99
CA LEU A 393 -11.55 -4.33 -7.26
C LEU A 393 -11.41 -3.45 -8.52
N ILE A 394 -10.24 -2.84 -8.69
CA ILE A 394 -9.85 -2.08 -9.87
C ILE A 394 -8.48 -2.56 -10.36
N SER A 395 -8.19 -2.33 -11.63
CA SER A 395 -6.89 -2.70 -12.23
C SER A 395 -5.99 -1.50 -12.50
N GLY A 396 -6.50 -0.27 -12.39
CA GLY A 396 -5.72 0.94 -12.56
C GLY A 396 -6.47 2.20 -12.15
N LEU A 397 -5.72 3.23 -11.74
CA LEU A 397 -6.23 4.54 -11.34
C LEU A 397 -5.30 5.64 -11.86
N ASP A 398 -5.87 6.62 -12.55
CA ASP A 398 -5.21 7.87 -12.93
C ASP A 398 -6.09 9.04 -12.50
N ALA A 399 -5.72 9.68 -11.39
CA ALA A 399 -6.42 10.85 -10.86
C ALA A 399 -5.55 12.09 -11.04
N ARG A 400 -6.13 13.17 -11.57
CA ARG A 400 -5.44 14.44 -11.79
C ARG A 400 -6.26 15.64 -11.34
N LEU A 401 -5.62 16.52 -10.59
CA LEU A 401 -6.10 17.89 -10.37
C LEU A 401 -5.53 18.80 -11.45
N SER A 402 -6.37 19.62 -12.06
CA SER A 402 -5.94 20.61 -13.07
C SER A 402 -6.63 21.96 -12.88
N GLY A 403 -5.91 23.04 -13.23
CA GLY A 403 -6.39 24.42 -13.12
C GLY A 403 -5.54 25.41 -13.91
N GLY A 404 -6.04 26.63 -14.09
CA GLY A 404 -5.29 27.74 -14.70
C GLY A 404 -5.14 27.71 -16.23
N GLY A 405 -5.94 26.90 -16.94
CA GLY A 405 -6.00 26.91 -18.40
C GLY A 405 -6.94 28.01 -18.90
N SER A 406 -6.42 28.99 -19.65
CA SER A 406 -7.21 30.02 -20.31
C SER A 406 -8.19 29.38 -21.32
N GLY A 407 -9.49 29.52 -21.08
CA GLY A 407 -10.51 29.17 -22.05
C GLY A 407 -10.31 29.98 -23.33
N GLY A 408 -9.88 29.33 -24.41
CA GLY A 408 -9.80 29.96 -25.73
C GLY A 408 -8.77 29.40 -26.70
N SER A 409 -7.63 28.87 -26.24
CA SER A 409 -6.61 28.36 -27.18
C SER A 409 -5.64 27.37 -26.54
N GLY A 410 -5.89 26.05 -26.69
CA GLY A 410 -4.89 24.97 -26.69
C GLY A 410 -3.86 24.82 -25.56
N GLY A 411 -3.80 25.72 -24.57
CA GLY A 411 -2.86 25.71 -23.46
C GLY A 411 -3.35 24.75 -22.38
N ARG A 412 -2.75 23.56 -22.30
CA ARG A 412 -2.99 22.61 -21.21
C ARG A 412 -2.61 23.30 -19.89
N GLY A 413 -3.59 23.51 -19.00
CA GLY A 413 -3.34 23.99 -17.65
C GLY A 413 -2.40 23.07 -16.88
N ARG A 414 -1.82 23.55 -15.77
CA ARG A 414 -0.96 22.73 -14.90
C ARG A 414 -1.79 21.61 -14.28
N ALA A 415 -1.28 20.38 -14.29
CA ALA A 415 -1.91 19.23 -13.66
C ALA A 415 -0.95 18.49 -12.72
N VAL A 416 -1.48 17.91 -11.65
CA VAL A 416 -0.75 17.05 -10.70
C VAL A 416 -1.54 15.78 -10.44
N THR A 417 -0.86 14.70 -10.05
CA THR A 417 -1.47 13.43 -9.62
C THR A 417 -1.24 13.19 -8.12
N LEU A 418 -1.63 12.01 -7.63
CA LEU A 418 -1.57 11.58 -6.22
C LEU A 418 -0.28 12.02 -5.53
N GLY A 419 -0.40 12.53 -4.32
CA GLY A 419 0.70 13.10 -3.52
C GLY A 419 1.17 14.49 -3.97
N GLY A 420 0.73 14.95 -5.14
CA GLY A 420 1.12 16.23 -5.73
C GLY A 420 0.35 17.44 -5.19
N THR A 421 0.94 18.63 -5.40
CA THR A 421 0.37 19.92 -5.00
C THR A 421 0.21 20.84 -6.19
N LEU A 422 -1.03 21.15 -6.56
CA LEU A 422 -1.38 22.09 -7.60
C LEU A 422 -1.35 23.52 -7.03
N HIS A 423 -0.46 24.36 -7.56
CA HIS A 423 -0.43 25.79 -7.23
C HIS A 423 -1.19 26.56 -8.30
N VAL A 424 -2.14 27.40 -7.89
CA VAL A 424 -3.03 28.18 -8.78
C VAL A 424 -3.18 29.60 -8.25
N GLU A 425 -3.61 30.54 -9.09
CA GLU A 425 -4.03 31.86 -8.61
C GLU A 425 -5.33 31.74 -7.80
N ARG A 426 -5.49 32.57 -6.78
CA ARG A 426 -6.75 32.68 -6.03
C ARG A 426 -7.95 32.90 -6.96
N GLY A 427 -9.03 32.14 -6.75
CA GLY A 427 -10.24 32.18 -7.58
C GLY A 427 -10.15 31.32 -8.84
N THR A 428 -9.01 30.69 -9.13
CA THR A 428 -8.89 29.74 -10.24
C THR A 428 -9.85 28.57 -10.04
N ARG A 429 -10.60 28.25 -11.10
CA ARG A 429 -11.45 27.06 -11.11
C ARG A 429 -10.59 25.81 -11.28
N VAL A 430 -10.74 24.86 -10.38
CA VAL A 430 -9.99 23.60 -10.38
C VAL A 430 -10.93 22.42 -10.63
N ARG A 431 -10.44 21.44 -11.38
CA ARG A 431 -11.15 20.20 -11.68
C ARG A 431 -10.32 19.00 -11.29
N LEU A 432 -10.99 17.99 -10.75
CA LEU A 432 -10.49 16.63 -10.61
C LEU A 432 -11.02 15.80 -11.78
N ASP A 433 -10.13 15.17 -12.52
CA ASP A 433 -10.45 14.15 -13.52
C ASP A 433 -9.88 12.80 -13.06
N VAL A 434 -10.68 11.74 -13.15
CA VAL A 434 -10.33 10.40 -12.68
C VAL A 434 -10.66 9.38 -13.75
N ASP A 435 -9.64 8.68 -14.24
CA ASP A 435 -9.78 7.52 -15.09
C ASP A 435 -9.51 6.26 -14.26
N ILE A 436 -10.44 5.32 -14.26
CA ILE A 436 -10.36 4.05 -13.53
C ILE A 436 -10.43 2.91 -14.52
N ALA A 437 -9.44 2.04 -14.52
CA ALA A 437 -9.53 0.75 -15.20
C ALA A 437 -10.24 -0.24 -14.26
N LEU A 438 -11.36 -0.80 -14.72
CA LEU A 438 -12.15 -1.75 -13.94
C LEU A 438 -11.40 -3.08 -13.75
N ALA A 439 -11.90 -3.94 -12.87
CA ALA A 439 -11.40 -5.30 -12.74
C ALA A 439 -11.31 -5.97 -14.12
N ASN A 440 -10.17 -6.61 -14.38
CA ASN A 440 -9.77 -7.03 -15.72
C ASN A 440 -9.75 -8.57 -15.89
N GLY A 441 -10.42 -9.26 -14.97
CA GLY A 441 -10.54 -10.71 -14.88
C GLY A 441 -11.01 -11.15 -13.50
N PRO A 442 -11.18 -12.47 -13.29
CA PRO A 442 -11.44 -13.01 -11.97
C PRO A 442 -10.29 -12.70 -11.01
N ASN A 443 -10.63 -12.36 -9.76
CA ASN A 443 -9.68 -12.27 -8.67
C ASN A 443 -9.32 -13.67 -8.13
N TRP A 444 -8.53 -13.73 -7.05
CA TRP A 444 -8.07 -14.99 -6.47
C TRP A 444 -9.16 -15.77 -5.70
N ALA A 445 -10.36 -15.22 -5.54
CA ALA A 445 -11.56 -15.97 -5.15
C ALA A 445 -12.35 -16.52 -6.35
N GLY A 446 -11.91 -16.25 -7.59
CA GLY A 446 -12.52 -16.78 -8.81
C GLY A 446 -13.69 -15.94 -9.35
N PHE A 447 -13.93 -14.75 -8.83
CA PHE A 447 -15.01 -13.86 -9.26
C PHE A 447 -14.47 -12.58 -9.86
N VAL A 448 -15.19 -11.97 -10.81
CA VAL A 448 -14.85 -10.63 -11.32
C VAL A 448 -15.45 -9.59 -10.38
N PRO A 449 -14.64 -8.83 -9.60
CA PRO A 449 -15.15 -7.76 -8.76
C PRO A 449 -15.86 -6.69 -9.58
N LYS A 450 -16.83 -6.02 -8.96
CA LYS A 450 -17.56 -4.92 -9.59
C LYS A 450 -17.45 -3.68 -8.72
N LEU A 451 -16.77 -2.67 -9.23
CA LEU A 451 -16.80 -1.34 -8.61
C LEU A 451 -18.21 -0.77 -8.72
N ALA A 452 -18.81 -0.43 -7.57
CA ALA A 452 -20.18 0.09 -7.51
C ALA A 452 -20.22 1.59 -7.19
N ARG A 453 -19.27 2.09 -6.40
CA ARG A 453 -19.23 3.50 -6.00
C ARG A 453 -17.81 4.03 -5.91
N VAL A 454 -17.64 5.30 -6.26
CA VAL A 454 -16.43 6.09 -6.01
C VAL A 454 -16.81 7.38 -5.29
N ASP A 455 -16.15 7.65 -4.18
CA ASP A 455 -16.33 8.85 -3.36
C ASP A 455 -15.16 9.81 -3.55
N VAL A 456 -15.48 11.10 -3.69
CA VAL A 456 -14.55 12.22 -3.60
C VAL A 456 -14.67 12.81 -2.20
N ILE A 457 -13.57 12.78 -1.46
CA ILE A 457 -13.45 13.34 -0.12
C ILE A 457 -12.61 14.59 -0.21
N GLN A 458 -13.11 15.69 0.35
CA GLN A 458 -12.41 16.98 0.33
C GLN A 458 -12.30 17.52 1.76
N GLY A 459 -11.12 18.03 2.09
CA GLY A 459 -10.84 18.72 3.34
C GLY A 459 -10.14 20.05 3.10
N GLU A 460 -10.22 20.95 4.09
CA GLU A 460 -9.47 22.20 4.08
C GLU A 460 -8.08 22.01 4.69
N VAL A 461 -7.08 22.70 4.16
CA VAL A 461 -5.77 22.80 4.82
C VAL A 461 -5.82 24.01 5.75
N THR A 462 -5.82 23.73 7.05
CA THR A 462 -5.95 24.71 8.13
C THR A 462 -4.61 25.10 8.75
N GLY A 463 -3.54 24.39 8.42
CA GLY A 463 -2.25 24.53 9.09
C GLY A 463 -2.17 23.66 10.35
N VAL A 464 -1.05 23.78 11.08
CA VAL A 464 -0.71 22.95 12.25
C VAL A 464 -1.86 22.94 13.27
N ALA A 465 -2.18 21.76 13.79
CA ALA A 465 -3.22 21.60 14.80
C ALA A 465 -2.75 22.17 16.14
N ASP A 466 -3.62 22.93 16.83
CA ASP A 466 -3.32 23.47 18.16
C ASP A 466 -3.13 22.35 19.20
N ASP A 467 -3.95 21.31 19.10
CA ASP A 467 -3.87 20.10 19.91
C ASP A 467 -3.17 18.98 19.11
N ARG A 468 -1.97 18.59 19.54
CA ARG A 468 -1.20 17.50 18.90
C ARG A 468 -1.85 16.12 19.09
N ASP A 469 -2.77 15.98 20.05
CA ASP A 469 -3.51 14.75 20.30
C ASP A 469 -4.84 14.68 19.56
N THR A 470 -5.15 15.65 18.70
CA THR A 470 -6.43 15.63 17.99
C THR A 470 -6.49 14.54 16.92
N PHE A 471 -7.62 13.82 16.90
CA PHE A 471 -8.05 12.93 15.83
C PHE A 471 -8.94 13.63 14.79
N ALA A 472 -9.12 14.96 14.85
CA ALA A 472 -10.19 15.63 14.12
C ALA A 472 -9.70 16.52 12.96
N ALA A 473 -10.41 16.42 11.84
CA ALA A 473 -10.44 17.39 10.74
C ALA A 473 -11.92 17.73 10.44
N PRO A 474 -12.51 18.69 11.18
CA PRO A 474 -13.97 18.93 11.12
C PRO A 474 -14.45 19.52 9.79
N ARG A 475 -13.53 19.98 8.92
CA ARG A 475 -13.84 20.54 7.60
C ARG A 475 -13.64 19.54 6.46
N THR A 476 -13.58 18.26 6.79
CA THR A 476 -13.44 17.18 5.82
C THR A 476 -14.73 16.37 5.74
N ARG A 477 -15.18 16.08 4.50
CA ARG A 477 -16.36 15.25 4.24
C ARG A 477 -16.32 14.62 2.85
N VAL A 478 -17.16 13.62 2.62
CA VAL A 478 -17.52 13.17 1.27
C VAL A 478 -18.31 14.28 0.58
N VAL A 479 -17.76 14.85 -0.49
CA VAL A 479 -18.38 15.95 -1.24
C VAL A 479 -19.12 15.48 -2.49
N LYS A 480 -18.79 14.29 -2.99
CA LYS A 480 -19.44 13.69 -4.15
C LYS A 480 -19.30 12.16 -4.10
N SER A 481 -20.39 11.47 -4.40
CA SER A 481 -20.38 10.03 -4.69
C SER A 481 -20.86 9.81 -6.12
N TYR A 482 -20.11 8.99 -6.86
CA TYR A 482 -20.46 8.51 -8.19
C TYR A 482 -20.91 7.06 -8.08
N GLN A 483 -22.13 6.77 -8.50
CA GLN A 483 -22.57 5.39 -8.70
C GLN A 483 -22.06 4.91 -10.06
N ILE A 484 -21.44 3.75 -10.07
CA ILE A 484 -20.91 3.13 -11.28
C ILE A 484 -21.97 2.16 -11.80
N GLY A 485 -22.62 2.52 -12.90
CA GLY A 485 -23.67 1.72 -13.53
C GLY A 485 -23.11 0.43 -14.17
N GLY A 486 -23.98 -0.59 -14.31
CA GLY A 486 -23.61 -1.91 -14.83
C GLY A 486 -23.09 -1.91 -16.29
N ALA A 487 -22.39 -3.00 -16.64
CA ALA A 487 -21.76 -3.32 -17.93
C ALA A 487 -21.42 -2.10 -18.79
N THR A 488 -20.32 -1.42 -18.46
CA THR A 488 -19.69 -0.52 -19.41
C THR A 488 -19.04 -1.36 -20.51
N ASP A 489 -19.43 -1.17 -21.78
CA ASP A 489 -18.74 -1.76 -22.93
C ASP A 489 -17.24 -1.38 -22.95
N THR A 490 -16.92 -0.29 -22.24
CA THR A 490 -15.56 0.15 -21.95
C THR A 490 -15.09 -0.46 -20.63
N HIS A 491 -13.93 -1.14 -20.61
CA HIS A 491 -13.27 -1.60 -19.35
C HIS A 491 -12.71 -0.46 -18.49
N THR A 492 -13.23 0.76 -18.66
CA THR A 492 -12.78 1.98 -18.01
C THR A 492 -13.96 2.85 -17.63
N VAL A 493 -13.85 3.53 -16.49
CA VAL A 493 -14.78 4.55 -16.00
C VAL A 493 -14.06 5.89 -15.96
N ARG A 494 -14.70 6.95 -16.46
CA ARG A 494 -14.18 8.33 -16.36
C ARG A 494 -15.11 9.17 -15.50
N LEU A 495 -14.56 9.79 -14.47
CA LEU A 495 -15.26 10.66 -13.53
C LEU A 495 -14.63 12.04 -13.57
N SER A 496 -15.45 13.08 -13.42
CA SER A 496 -14.98 14.45 -13.32
C SER A 496 -15.74 15.18 -12.23
N TYR A 497 -15.00 15.83 -11.33
CA TYR A 497 -15.52 16.63 -10.23
C TYR A 497 -14.98 18.06 -10.34
N ASP A 498 -15.90 19.02 -10.43
CA ASP A 498 -15.54 20.43 -10.44
C ASP A 498 -15.45 20.93 -8.99
N LEU A 499 -14.23 21.26 -8.54
CA LEU A 499 -14.01 21.82 -7.21
C LEU A 499 -14.49 23.28 -7.15
N GLY A 500 -14.75 23.90 -8.30
CA GLY A 500 -15.10 25.30 -8.41
C GLY A 500 -13.89 26.22 -8.23
N PRO A 501 -14.13 27.54 -8.09
CA PRO A 501 -13.11 28.51 -7.74
C PRO A 501 -12.48 28.19 -6.37
N VAL A 502 -11.14 28.14 -6.32
CA VAL A 502 -10.41 27.83 -5.08
C VAL A 502 -9.77 29.10 -4.52
N ASP A 503 -10.25 29.53 -3.35
CA ASP A 503 -9.74 30.71 -2.63
C ASP A 503 -8.97 30.36 -1.34
N ARG A 504 -8.96 29.09 -0.96
CA ARG A 504 -8.26 28.60 0.24
C ARG A 504 -7.58 27.27 -0.05
N PRO A 505 -6.44 27.00 0.63
CA PRO A 505 -5.79 25.69 0.60
C PRO A 505 -6.75 24.55 0.93
N LEU A 506 -6.73 23.49 0.11
CA LEU A 506 -7.55 22.29 0.29
C LEU A 506 -6.80 21.05 -0.18
N TYR A 507 -7.33 19.88 0.18
CA TYR A 507 -6.89 18.60 -0.38
C TYR A 507 -8.11 17.76 -0.80
N VAL A 508 -7.87 16.85 -1.73
CA VAL A 508 -8.86 15.89 -2.21
C VAL A 508 -8.27 14.49 -2.22
N ARG A 509 -9.00 13.51 -1.72
CA ARG A 509 -8.67 12.08 -1.79
C ARG A 509 -9.85 11.25 -2.30
N LEU A 510 -9.55 10.03 -2.73
CA LEU A 510 -10.51 9.13 -3.33
C LEU A 510 -10.60 7.83 -2.56
N ARG A 511 -11.79 7.22 -2.57
CA ARG A 511 -11.99 5.81 -2.27
C ARG A 511 -13.09 5.24 -3.15
N GLY A 512 -13.15 3.92 -3.28
CA GLY A 512 -14.28 3.25 -3.92
C GLY A 512 -14.54 1.87 -3.33
N THR A 513 -15.71 1.33 -3.63
CA THR A 513 -16.22 0.08 -3.04
C THR A 513 -17.05 -0.73 -4.02
N ASP A 514 -17.10 -2.03 -3.80
CA ASP A 514 -18.07 -2.94 -4.42
C ASP A 514 -19.53 -2.71 -3.95
N GLY A 515 -19.73 -1.91 -2.90
CA GLY A 515 -21.02 -1.51 -2.37
C GLY A 515 -21.72 -2.56 -1.51
N ASN A 516 -21.07 -3.68 -1.21
CA ASN A 516 -21.68 -4.81 -0.50
C ASN A 516 -21.88 -4.53 0.99
N ARG A 517 -20.92 -3.86 1.65
CA ARG A 517 -20.97 -3.54 3.08
C ARG A 517 -20.67 -2.06 3.31
N VAL A 518 -21.74 -1.28 3.45
CA VAL A 518 -21.66 0.17 3.65
C VAL A 518 -22.48 0.58 4.87
N ALA A 519 -22.02 1.59 5.58
CA ALA A 519 -22.70 2.16 6.75
C ALA A 519 -22.52 3.68 6.79
N VAL A 520 -23.13 4.34 7.76
CA VAL A 520 -22.75 5.72 8.08
C VAL A 520 -21.37 5.71 8.72
N GLY A 521 -20.45 6.57 8.27
CA GLY A 521 -19.10 6.63 8.81
C GLY A 521 -19.07 7.11 10.27
N ALA A 522 -17.97 6.86 10.97
CA ALA A 522 -17.83 7.08 12.42
C ALA A 522 -18.12 8.52 12.89
N ARG A 523 -18.05 9.52 11.99
CA ARG A 523 -18.35 10.93 12.28
C ARG A 523 -19.74 11.40 11.79
N GLY A 524 -20.62 10.45 11.44
CA GLY A 524 -22.03 10.71 11.12
C GLY A 524 -22.29 10.99 9.64
N ALA A 525 -23.58 10.91 9.26
CA ALA A 525 -24.00 10.91 7.85
C ALA A 525 -23.75 12.23 7.11
N ALA A 526 -23.61 13.34 7.84
CA ALA A 526 -23.25 14.63 7.26
C ALA A 526 -21.78 14.70 6.80
N VAL A 527 -20.92 13.86 7.37
CA VAL A 527 -19.50 13.74 7.03
C VAL A 527 -19.30 12.62 6.02
N ASP A 528 -19.88 11.45 6.31
CA ASP A 528 -19.77 10.26 5.48
C ASP A 528 -21.09 9.44 5.53
N PRO A 529 -22.00 9.64 4.56
CA PRO A 529 -23.29 8.96 4.54
C PRO A 529 -23.20 7.47 4.19
N HIS A 530 -22.13 7.06 3.52
CA HIS A 530 -21.95 5.71 2.98
C HIS A 530 -20.47 5.29 3.11
N GLY A 531 -19.95 5.29 4.33
CA GLY A 531 -18.63 4.78 4.65
C GLY A 531 -18.56 3.25 4.61
N PRO A 532 -17.37 2.66 4.81
CA PRO A 532 -17.26 1.24 5.10
C PRO A 532 -18.05 0.90 6.36
N ALA A 533 -18.65 -0.30 6.39
CA ALA A 533 -19.20 -0.83 7.62
C ALA A 533 -18.07 -1.35 8.52
N MET A 534 -18.24 -1.25 9.84
CA MET A 534 -17.32 -1.90 10.79
C MET A 534 -17.36 -3.41 10.59
N ASP A 535 -16.19 -4.05 10.55
CA ASP A 535 -16.09 -5.50 10.45
C ASP A 535 -16.56 -6.14 11.76
N VAL A 536 -17.34 -7.21 11.63
CA VAL A 536 -17.86 -7.98 12.77
C VAL A 536 -16.92 -9.17 12.98
N PRO A 537 -16.30 -9.34 14.17
CA PRO A 537 -15.46 -10.50 14.45
C PRO A 537 -16.20 -11.82 14.17
N GLY A 538 -15.56 -12.71 13.41
CA GLY A 538 -16.12 -13.98 12.96
C GLY A 538 -17.14 -13.89 11.81
N ASP A 539 -17.48 -12.70 11.33
CA ASP A 539 -18.42 -12.47 10.22
C ASP A 539 -17.97 -11.31 9.30
N ALA A 540 -16.71 -11.38 8.85
CA ALA A 540 -16.08 -10.36 8.02
C ALA A 540 -15.31 -11.00 6.85
N ASP A 541 -16.01 -11.77 6.01
CA ASP A 541 -15.43 -12.39 4.81
C ASP A 541 -14.81 -11.33 3.88
N PRO A 542 -13.47 -11.33 3.69
CA PRO A 542 -12.78 -10.29 2.93
C PRO A 542 -13.20 -10.20 1.48
N TRP A 543 -13.61 -11.33 0.86
CA TRP A 543 -13.95 -11.36 -0.56
C TRP A 543 -15.35 -10.78 -0.87
N ARG A 544 -16.14 -10.50 0.17
CA ARG A 544 -17.47 -9.91 0.08
C ARG A 544 -17.49 -8.42 0.39
N ASP A 545 -16.33 -7.82 0.66
CA ASP A 545 -16.21 -6.44 1.09
C ASP A 545 -14.90 -5.82 0.59
N LEU A 546 -14.94 -5.37 -0.67
CA LEU A 546 -13.80 -4.85 -1.38
C LEU A 546 -13.83 -3.33 -1.46
N TRP A 547 -12.67 -2.74 -1.19
CA TRP A 547 -12.45 -1.30 -1.25
C TRP A 547 -11.12 -0.98 -1.93
N PHE A 548 -11.03 0.22 -2.51
CA PHE A 548 -9.76 0.84 -2.85
C PHE A 548 -9.69 2.24 -2.23
N TYR A 549 -8.48 2.69 -1.90
CA TYR A 549 -8.23 4.05 -1.41
C TYR A 549 -7.02 4.65 -2.15
N ALA A 550 -7.02 5.96 -2.33
CA ALA A 550 -5.91 6.68 -2.94
C ALA A 550 -5.42 7.81 -2.04
N ASN A 551 -4.11 8.05 -2.04
CA ASN A 551 -3.51 9.18 -1.36
C ASN A 551 -4.03 10.53 -1.89
N PRO A 552 -3.99 11.59 -1.09
CA PRO A 552 -4.55 12.88 -1.45
C PRO A 552 -3.71 13.62 -2.50
N MET A 553 -4.34 14.63 -3.10
CA MET A 553 -3.69 15.71 -3.82
C MET A 553 -4.09 17.05 -3.21
N TRP A 554 -3.21 18.04 -3.25
CA TRP A 554 -3.45 19.37 -2.69
C TRP A 554 -3.67 20.43 -3.76
N VAL A 555 -4.43 21.46 -3.41
CA VAL A 555 -4.54 22.72 -4.15
C VAL A 555 -4.16 23.86 -3.23
N LEU A 556 -3.16 24.65 -3.63
CA LEU A 556 -2.70 25.83 -2.91
C LEU A 556 -2.95 27.07 -3.79
N PRO A 557 -3.97 27.89 -3.47
CA PRO A 557 -4.14 29.19 -4.11
C PRO A 557 -3.11 30.18 -3.54
N SER A 558 -2.33 30.80 -4.42
CA SER A 558 -1.34 31.83 -4.11
C SER A 558 -1.73 33.19 -4.66
#